data_AF-A0A8E3B3W2-F1
#
_entry.id   AF-A0A8E3B3W2-F1
#
_cell.length_a   1.000
_cell.length_b   1.000
_cell.length_c   1.000
_cell.angle_alpha   90.00
_cell.angle_beta   90.00
_cell.angle_gamma   90.00
#
_symmetry.space_group_name_H-M   'P 1'
#
loop_
_entity.id
_entity.type
_entity.pdbx_description
1 polymer ?
#
loop_
_entity_poly.entity_id
_entity_poly.type
_entity_poly.pdbx_seq_one_letter_code
_entity_poly.pdbx_strand_id
1 'polypeptide(L)'
;MASGLFGKTLSLRGMLAGETEERELARIRYPALNQPISSHDWIIIENISAAYLQLDIDPQFAMPGIHLHMRSDDPATSHYMFHRVGDQWIQAPQDTKIDVFSYAGCGRTQQSWEDGGDFHHQDFFFEVESSSDCGVAELSPIGDQHRARRDKGDAKPVRAGESLAEKDRAKHRHKHDA
;
A
#
# COMPACT_ATOMS: atom_id res chain seq x y z
N MET A 1 -1.08 7.33 23.49
CA MET A 1 0.16 8.12 23.53
C MET A 1 1.22 7.33 22.80
N ALA A 2 2.03 7.98 21.96
CA ALA A 2 3.15 7.30 21.32
C ALA A 2 4.36 7.27 22.26
N SER A 3 4.91 6.08 22.46
CA SER A 3 6.13 5.82 23.23
C SER A 3 6.96 4.77 22.52
N GLY A 4 8.25 4.76 22.75
CA GLY A 4 9.14 3.79 22.12
C GLY A 4 10.59 4.05 22.53
N LEU A 5 11.41 3.03 22.34
CA LEU A 5 12.85 3.10 22.58
C LEU A 5 13.54 4.04 21.58
N PHE A 6 13.03 4.12 20.36
CA PHE A 6 13.63 4.82 19.24
C PHE A 6 13.02 6.20 19.02
N GLY A 7 13.84 7.12 18.50
CA GLY A 7 13.35 8.40 17.99
C GLY A 7 12.55 8.16 16.72
N LYS A 8 11.43 8.87 16.57
CA LYS A 8 10.51 8.65 15.46
C LYS A 8 10.08 9.99 14.85
N THR A 9 9.86 10.02 13.55
CA THR A 9 9.27 11.18 12.86
C THR A 9 8.04 10.71 12.11
N LEU A 10 6.88 11.28 12.42
CA LEU A 10 5.66 11.11 11.65
C LEU A 10 5.49 12.33 10.75
N SER A 11 5.48 12.12 9.44
CA SER A 11 5.23 13.16 8.45
C SER A 11 3.92 12.88 7.71
N LEU A 12 3.14 13.93 7.50
CA LEU A 12 2.02 13.93 6.58
C LEU A 12 2.50 14.52 5.27
N ARG A 13 2.42 13.73 4.21
CA ARG A 13 2.85 14.07 2.86
C ARG A 13 1.65 14.08 1.94
N GLY A 14 1.71 14.84 0.87
CA GLY A 14 0.61 14.87 -0.08
C GLY A 14 0.93 15.61 -1.36
N MET A 15 0.00 15.52 -2.30
CA MET A 15 0.02 16.22 -3.58
C MET A 15 -1.14 17.21 -3.62
N LEU A 16 -0.89 18.46 -4.02
CA LEU A 16 -1.97 19.41 -4.22
C LEU A 16 -2.74 19.09 -5.51
N ALA A 17 -4.00 19.50 -5.59
CA ALA A 17 -4.81 19.28 -6.77
C ALA A 17 -4.19 19.99 -7.98
N GLY A 18 -4.00 19.24 -9.08
CA GLY A 18 -3.35 19.72 -10.29
C GLY A 18 -1.82 19.63 -10.29
N GLU A 19 -1.21 19.20 -9.18
CA GLU A 19 0.23 18.96 -9.10
C GLU A 19 0.57 17.48 -9.32
N THR A 20 1.85 17.22 -9.61
CA THR A 20 2.40 15.86 -9.83
C THR A 20 3.51 15.49 -8.83
N GLU A 21 3.94 16.45 -8.01
CA GLU A 21 5.01 16.24 -7.04
C GLU A 21 4.44 16.21 -5.62
N GLU A 22 4.88 15.21 -4.85
CA GLU A 22 4.58 15.11 -3.43
C GLU A 22 5.45 16.06 -2.62
N ARG A 23 4.87 16.64 -1.57
CA ARG A 23 5.58 17.45 -0.56
C ARG A 23 5.21 17.04 0.86
N GLU A 24 6.06 17.39 1.81
CA GLU A 24 5.73 17.29 3.23
C GLU A 24 4.82 18.46 3.63
N LEU A 25 3.63 18.14 4.14
CA LEU A 25 2.62 19.11 4.58
C LEU A 25 2.72 19.39 6.08
N ALA A 26 3.07 18.37 6.86
CA ALA A 26 3.31 18.50 8.28
C ALA A 26 4.31 17.45 8.79
N ARG A 27 4.93 17.73 9.94
CA ARG A 27 5.88 16.84 10.60
C ARG A 27 5.76 16.94 12.11
N ILE A 28 5.78 15.78 12.76
CA ILE A 28 5.86 15.65 14.22
C ILE A 28 7.10 14.81 14.54
N ARG A 29 7.93 15.28 15.47
CA ARG A 29 9.12 14.56 15.95
C ARG A 29 8.88 14.05 17.35
N TYR A 30 9.16 12.78 17.55
CA TYR A 30 9.08 12.08 18.81
C TYR A 30 10.51 11.79 19.28
N PRO A 31 10.95 12.37 20.42
CA PRO A 31 12.25 12.09 20.97
C PRO A 31 12.31 10.64 21.47
N ALA A 32 13.50 10.04 21.41
CA ALA A 32 13.75 8.71 21.98
C ALA A 32 13.55 8.70 23.51
N LEU A 33 13.60 7.51 24.11
CA LEU A 33 13.55 7.26 25.57
C LEU A 33 12.18 7.42 26.25
N ASN A 34 11.11 6.94 25.61
CA ASN A 34 9.77 6.83 26.22
C ASN A 34 9.18 8.15 26.75
N GLN A 35 9.56 9.30 26.19
CA GLN A 35 8.89 10.55 26.54
C GLN A 35 7.56 10.63 25.77
N PRO A 36 6.40 10.63 26.46
CA PRO A 36 5.13 10.71 25.78
C PRO A 36 4.93 12.10 25.17
N ILE A 37 4.49 12.14 23.91
CA ILE A 37 4.03 13.36 23.25
C ILE A 37 2.56 13.21 22.88
N SER A 38 1.81 14.29 23.10
CA SER A 38 0.43 14.43 22.64
C SER A 38 0.19 15.84 22.11
N SER A 39 -0.67 15.94 21.11
CA SER A 39 -1.26 17.19 20.62
C SER A 39 -2.76 16.96 20.48
N HIS A 40 -3.56 17.99 20.76
CA HIS A 40 -5.01 17.95 20.58
C HIS A 40 -5.49 18.90 19.46
N ASP A 41 -4.55 19.61 18.82
CA ASP A 41 -4.85 20.52 17.73
C ASP A 41 -4.97 19.79 16.39
N TRP A 42 -5.76 20.38 15.50
CA TRP A 42 -6.01 19.89 14.15
C TRP A 42 -5.08 20.58 13.14
N ILE A 43 -4.57 19.80 12.20
CA ILE A 43 -3.95 20.33 10.99
C ILE A 43 -4.99 20.22 9.89
N ILE A 44 -5.41 21.37 9.37
CA ILE A 44 -6.40 21.45 8.29
C ILE A 44 -5.64 21.43 6.96
N ILE A 45 -6.05 20.53 6.06
CA ILE A 45 -5.48 20.38 4.73
C ILE A 45 -6.61 20.48 3.72
N GLU A 46 -6.40 21.33 2.72
CA GLU A 46 -7.38 21.59 1.66
C GLU A 46 -6.69 21.46 0.31
N ASN A 47 -7.49 21.22 -0.73
CA ASN A 47 -7.04 21.20 -2.12
C ASN A 47 -5.90 20.20 -2.39
N ILE A 48 -6.01 18.99 -1.84
CA ILE A 48 -5.11 17.86 -2.11
C ILE A 48 -5.76 16.83 -3.03
N SER A 49 -4.95 16.15 -3.84
CA SER A 49 -5.36 15.00 -4.66
C SER A 49 -5.04 13.66 -4.01
N ALA A 50 -4.07 13.64 -3.08
CA ALA A 50 -3.73 12.48 -2.26
C ALA A 50 -2.97 12.92 -1.00
N ALA A 51 -3.07 12.12 0.06
CA ALA A 51 -2.25 12.25 1.25
C ALA A 51 -1.80 10.90 1.82
N TYR A 52 -0.54 10.87 2.23
CA TYR A 52 0.14 9.69 2.72
C TYR A 52 0.85 10.02 4.02
N LEU A 53 0.82 9.08 4.95
CA LEU A 53 1.62 9.18 6.15
C LEU A 53 2.97 8.50 5.91
N GLN A 54 4.01 9.03 6.54
CA GLN A 54 5.36 8.48 6.56
C GLN A 54 5.86 8.41 8.00
N LEU A 55 6.37 7.25 8.40
CA LEU A 55 6.99 7.03 9.70
C LEU A 55 8.46 6.64 9.51
N ASP A 56 9.35 7.54 9.93
CA ASP A 56 10.78 7.30 9.99
C ASP A 56 11.18 6.94 11.41
N ILE A 57 11.84 5.79 11.59
CA ILE A 57 12.33 5.31 12.89
C ILE A 57 13.85 5.29 12.86
N ASP A 58 14.46 5.88 13.88
CA ASP A 58 15.91 5.90 14.06
C ASP A 58 16.33 4.94 15.18
N PRO A 59 16.66 3.67 14.85
CA PRO A 59 17.12 2.69 15.81
C PRO A 59 18.60 2.84 16.18
N GLN A 60 19.27 3.97 15.89
CA GLN A 60 20.72 4.14 16.02
C GLN A 60 21.36 3.62 17.31
N PHE A 61 20.67 3.67 18.46
CA PHE A 61 21.21 3.15 19.72
C PHE A 61 21.30 1.60 19.76
N ALA A 62 20.38 0.88 19.11
CA ALA A 62 20.34 -0.58 19.10
C ALA A 62 20.85 -1.19 17.78
N MET A 63 20.61 -0.50 16.66
CA MET A 63 20.99 -0.91 15.31
C MET A 63 21.59 0.27 14.55
N PRO A 64 22.86 0.65 14.83
CA PRO A 64 23.51 1.76 14.17
C PRO A 64 23.49 1.63 12.64
N GLY A 65 23.09 2.68 11.93
CA GLY A 65 23.06 2.73 10.47
C GLY A 65 21.85 2.10 9.80
N ILE A 66 20.93 1.50 10.58
CA ILE A 66 19.62 1.09 10.08
C ILE A 66 18.65 2.26 10.25
N HIS A 67 17.92 2.59 9.20
CA HIS A 67 16.77 3.49 9.27
C HIS A 67 15.56 2.71 8.78
N LEU A 68 14.50 2.66 9.59
CA LEU A 68 13.25 2.07 9.14
C LEU A 68 12.37 3.19 8.59
N HIS A 69 11.90 2.99 7.38
CA HIS A 69 11.08 3.93 6.65
C HIS A 69 9.81 3.20 6.25
N MET A 70 8.68 3.72 6.72
CA MET A 70 7.37 3.13 6.45
C MET A 70 6.45 4.19 5.88
N ARG A 71 5.66 3.77 4.89
CA ARG A 71 4.75 4.66 4.15
C ARG A 71 3.39 4.00 3.98
N SER A 72 2.33 4.81 4.05
CA SER A 72 0.97 4.33 3.81
C SER A 72 0.74 3.97 2.34
N ASP A 73 1.45 4.60 1.41
CA ASP A 73 1.40 4.30 -0.04
C ASP A 73 2.44 3.27 -0.52
N ASP A 74 3.18 2.65 0.40
CA ASP A 74 4.04 1.51 0.11
C ASP A 74 3.32 0.20 0.50
N PRO A 75 2.99 -0.67 -0.47
CA PRO A 75 2.36 -1.97 -0.22
C PRO A 75 3.10 -2.86 0.79
N ALA A 76 4.41 -2.67 0.94
CA ALA A 76 5.22 -3.41 1.89
C ALA A 76 5.01 -2.98 3.35
N THR A 77 4.51 -1.77 3.61
CA THR A 77 4.44 -1.21 4.98
C THR A 77 3.07 -0.64 5.35
N SER A 78 2.17 -0.45 4.39
CA SER A 78 0.85 0.14 4.61
C SER A 78 -0.03 -0.63 5.62
N HIS A 79 0.13 -1.95 5.68
CA HIS A 79 -0.60 -2.84 6.60
C HIS A 79 -0.26 -2.62 8.08
N TYR A 80 0.72 -1.78 8.40
CA TYR A 80 1.02 -1.39 9.78
C TYR A 80 0.02 -0.34 10.31
N MET A 81 -0.83 0.20 9.43
CA MET A 81 -1.94 1.07 9.82
C MET A 81 -3.13 0.26 10.32
N PHE A 82 -3.86 0.84 11.26
CA PHE A 82 -5.10 0.31 11.81
C PHE A 82 -6.16 1.40 11.85
N HIS A 83 -7.42 1.02 11.68
CA HIS A 83 -8.56 1.90 11.95
C HIS A 83 -9.45 1.27 13.01
N ARG A 84 -10.12 2.12 13.80
CA ARG A 84 -11.00 1.66 14.86
C ARG A 84 -12.41 1.41 14.33
N VAL A 85 -12.95 0.21 14.55
CA VAL A 85 -14.36 -0.15 14.28
C VAL A 85 -14.99 -0.62 15.59
N GLY A 86 -15.90 0.18 16.14
CA GLY A 86 -16.40 -0.04 17.50
C GLY A 86 -15.25 -0.03 18.51
N ASP A 87 -15.04 -1.18 19.17
CA ASP A 87 -13.96 -1.36 20.17
C ASP A 87 -12.77 -2.16 19.64
N GLN A 88 -12.70 -2.43 18.34
CA GLN A 88 -11.63 -3.21 17.73
C GLN A 88 -10.74 -2.35 16.83
N TRP A 89 -9.43 -2.62 16.89
CA TRP A 89 -8.46 -2.14 15.91
C TRP A 89 -8.39 -3.12 14.75
N ILE A 90 -8.76 -2.67 13.56
CA ILE A 90 -8.74 -3.47 12.34
C ILE A 90 -7.52 -3.06 11.53
N GLN A 91 -6.66 -4.04 11.26
CA GLN A 91 -5.45 -3.85 10.47
C GLN A 91 -5.79 -3.54 9.01
N ALA A 92 -5.01 -2.66 8.41
CA ALA A 92 -5.05 -2.40 6.98
C ALA A 92 -4.68 -3.66 6.16
N PRO A 93 -5.26 -3.83 4.96
CA PRO A 93 -4.89 -4.93 4.07
C PRO A 93 -3.40 -4.90 3.69
N GLN A 94 -2.82 -6.10 3.54
CA GLN A 94 -1.48 -6.24 2.97
C GLN A 94 -1.47 -5.95 1.47
N ASP A 95 -0.28 -5.67 0.93
CA ASP A 95 -0.03 -5.47 -0.51
C ASP A 95 -0.95 -4.42 -1.16
N THR A 96 -1.29 -3.37 -0.39
CA THR A 96 -2.25 -2.33 -0.80
C THR A 96 -1.66 -0.96 -0.54
N LYS A 97 -1.87 -0.01 -1.45
CA LYS A 97 -1.54 1.41 -1.20
C LYS A 97 -2.69 2.09 -0.47
N ILE A 98 -2.35 2.93 0.51
CA ILE A 98 -3.32 3.62 1.35
C ILE A 98 -3.12 5.12 1.23
N ASP A 99 -4.12 5.77 0.61
CA ASP A 99 -4.43 7.18 0.82
C ASP A 99 -5.20 7.32 2.14
N VAL A 100 -4.72 8.22 3.01
CA VAL A 100 -5.16 8.30 4.41
C VAL A 100 -6.59 8.78 4.54
N PHE A 101 -7.02 9.71 3.69
CA PHE A 101 -8.38 10.26 3.70
C PHE A 101 -9.40 9.28 3.10
N SER A 102 -9.02 8.58 2.04
CA SER A 102 -9.83 7.53 1.42
C SER A 102 -10.02 6.36 2.38
N TYR A 103 -8.96 5.96 3.09
CA TYR A 103 -9.01 4.90 4.10
C TYR A 103 -9.78 5.28 5.35
N ALA A 104 -9.75 6.56 5.75
CA ALA A 104 -10.61 7.09 6.81
C ALA A 104 -12.11 7.00 6.44
N GLY A 105 -12.46 6.99 5.16
CA GLY A 105 -13.85 7.10 4.72
C GLY A 105 -14.46 8.44 5.10
N CYS A 106 -15.76 8.48 5.39
CA CYS A 106 -16.49 9.71 5.67
C CYS A 106 -16.52 10.03 7.17
N GLY A 107 -16.37 11.31 7.50
CA GLY A 107 -16.44 11.79 8.86
C GLY A 107 -15.16 11.55 9.65
N ARG A 108 -15.29 11.55 10.98
CA ARG A 108 -14.15 11.40 11.90
C ARG A 108 -13.90 9.93 12.20
N THR A 109 -12.67 9.49 11.98
CA THR A 109 -12.18 8.15 12.35
C THR A 109 -10.97 8.23 13.26
N GLN A 110 -10.84 7.23 14.13
CA GLN A 110 -9.63 7.01 14.91
C GLN A 110 -8.76 5.98 14.19
N GLN A 111 -7.50 6.32 14.04
CA GLN A 111 -6.50 5.50 13.37
C GLN A 111 -5.28 5.33 14.27
N SER A 112 -4.50 4.31 13.94
CA SER A 112 -3.23 4.09 14.58
C SER A 112 -2.21 3.48 13.63
N TRP A 113 -0.94 3.59 14.00
CA TRP A 113 0.17 3.03 13.25
C TRP A 113 1.12 2.32 14.21
N GLU A 114 1.38 1.05 13.93
CA GLU A 114 2.37 0.20 14.60
C GLU A 114 3.76 0.30 13.95
N ASP A 115 4.83 0.15 14.72
CA ASP A 115 6.18 0.47 14.25
C ASP A 115 7.15 -0.73 14.04
N GLY A 116 6.64 -1.97 14.07
CA GLY A 116 7.40 -3.21 13.86
C GLY A 116 7.59 -4.10 15.09
N GLY A 117 6.78 -3.93 16.13
CA GLY A 117 6.60 -4.82 17.26
C GLY A 117 5.61 -5.96 17.01
N ASP A 118 4.62 -6.13 17.91
CA ASP A 118 3.75 -7.32 17.97
C ASP A 118 2.38 -7.16 17.29
N PHE A 119 2.09 -6.03 16.63
CA PHE A 119 0.79 -5.70 16.01
C PHE A 119 -0.44 -5.76 16.94
N HIS A 120 -0.26 -6.15 18.21
CA HIS A 120 -1.29 -6.14 19.25
C HIS A 120 -1.29 -4.79 19.99
N HIS A 121 -0.15 -4.10 20.02
CA HIS A 121 0.01 -2.79 20.61
C HIS A 121 0.40 -1.78 19.53
N GLN A 122 -0.45 -0.79 19.28
CA GLN A 122 -0.14 0.28 18.34
C GLN A 122 0.62 1.41 19.04
N ASP A 123 1.56 2.02 18.31
CA ASP A 123 2.43 3.07 18.84
C ASP A 123 1.80 4.44 18.67
N PHE A 124 1.34 4.76 17.46
CA PHE A 124 0.83 6.08 17.13
C PHE A 124 -0.67 6.06 17.04
N PHE A 125 -1.34 7.04 17.65
CA PHE A 125 -2.79 7.20 17.60
C PHE A 125 -3.11 8.60 17.11
N PHE A 126 -4.01 8.70 16.14
CA PHE A 126 -4.41 9.96 15.55
C PHE A 126 -5.87 9.89 15.07
N GLU A 127 -6.46 11.05 14.81
CA GLU A 127 -7.80 11.16 14.25
C GLU A 127 -7.71 11.77 12.85
N VAL A 128 -8.54 11.28 11.94
CA VAL A 128 -8.71 11.83 10.60
C VAL A 128 -10.17 12.22 10.44
N GLU A 129 -10.42 13.46 10.05
CA GLU A 129 -11.76 13.95 9.74
C GLU A 129 -11.83 14.31 8.26
N SER A 130 -12.48 13.45 7.50
CA SER A 130 -12.69 13.62 6.06
C SER A 130 -14.02 14.31 5.79
N SER A 131 -14.06 15.11 4.71
CA SER A 131 -15.29 15.72 4.21
C SER A 131 -16.40 14.68 3.95
N SER A 132 -17.65 15.11 4.02
CA SER A 132 -18.82 14.28 3.71
C SER A 132 -18.89 13.83 2.26
N ASP A 133 -18.12 14.45 1.36
CA ASP A 133 -17.97 14.04 -0.04
C ASP A 133 -16.83 13.02 -0.22
N CYS A 134 -16.69 12.09 0.73
CA CYS A 134 -15.65 11.08 0.67
C CYS A 134 -15.99 10.09 -0.46
N GLY A 135 -15.11 9.98 -1.46
CA GLY A 135 -15.10 8.82 -2.34
C GLY A 135 -14.53 7.65 -1.57
N VAL A 136 -15.32 6.62 -1.27
CA VAL A 136 -14.75 5.34 -0.84
C VAL A 136 -13.94 4.85 -2.05
N ALA A 137 -12.63 4.84 -1.93
CA ALA A 137 -11.80 4.17 -2.92
C ALA A 137 -12.20 2.69 -2.87
N GLU A 138 -12.95 2.23 -3.89
CA GLU A 138 -13.12 0.81 -4.17
C GLU A 138 -11.71 0.22 -4.20
N LEU A 139 -11.36 -0.52 -3.15
CA LEU A 139 -10.12 -1.29 -3.07
C LEU A 139 -10.12 -2.18 -4.30
N SER A 140 -9.42 -1.74 -5.34
CA SER A 140 -9.50 -2.38 -6.64
C SER A 140 -9.06 -3.84 -6.46
N PRO A 141 -9.92 -4.84 -6.71
CA PRO A 141 -9.50 -6.22 -6.62
C PRO A 141 -8.50 -6.47 -7.76
N ILE A 142 -7.21 -6.50 -7.41
CA ILE A 142 -6.17 -7.00 -8.29
C ILE A 142 -6.37 -8.52 -8.36
N GLY A 143 -7.12 -8.98 -9.35
CA GLY A 143 -7.11 -10.40 -9.71
C GLY A 143 -8.42 -10.97 -10.26
N ASP A 144 -8.83 -10.59 -11.47
CA ASP A 144 -9.65 -11.48 -12.30
C ASP A 144 -9.48 -11.24 -13.82
N GLN A 145 -8.24 -11.07 -14.29
CA GLN A 145 -7.94 -10.96 -15.74
C GLN A 145 -7.43 -12.26 -16.39
N HIS A 146 -7.70 -13.42 -15.78
CA HIS A 146 -7.36 -14.72 -16.39
C HIS A 146 -8.58 -15.62 -16.61
N ARG A 147 -9.70 -15.09 -17.12
CA ARG A 147 -10.78 -15.98 -17.59
C ARG A 147 -11.71 -15.42 -18.67
N ALA A 148 -11.17 -14.84 -19.75
CA ALA A 148 -11.96 -14.65 -20.96
C ALA A 148 -11.08 -14.52 -22.22
N ARG A 149 -10.66 -15.65 -22.79
CA ARG A 149 -10.31 -15.73 -24.23
C ARG A 149 -10.39 -17.18 -24.71
N ARG A 150 -11.61 -17.69 -24.79
CA ARG A 150 -11.94 -18.77 -25.74
C ARG A 150 -13.20 -18.37 -26.50
N ASP A 151 -13.13 -18.64 -27.79
CA ASP A 151 -14.22 -18.69 -28.76
C ASP A 151 -14.58 -17.38 -29.47
N LYS A 152 -13.85 -17.10 -30.56
CA LYS A 152 -14.43 -16.63 -31.83
C LYS A 152 -13.40 -16.71 -32.97
N GLY A 153 -13.66 -17.56 -33.95
CA GLY A 153 -12.86 -17.66 -35.17
C GLY A 153 -13.69 -18.29 -36.28
N ASP A 154 -14.34 -17.41 -37.04
CA ASP A 154 -15.32 -17.69 -38.08
C ASP A 154 -14.87 -18.67 -39.17
N ALA A 155 -15.83 -19.48 -39.60
CA ALA A 155 -15.75 -20.35 -40.76
C ALA A 155 -15.73 -19.56 -42.07
N LYS A 156 -14.90 -20.00 -43.03
CA LYS A 156 -15.05 -19.68 -44.46
C LYS A 156 -14.72 -20.92 -45.29
N PRO A 157 -15.61 -21.41 -46.17
CA PRO A 157 -15.30 -22.51 -47.07
C PRO A 157 -14.74 -21.98 -48.41
N VAL A 158 -13.94 -22.81 -49.11
CA VAL A 158 -13.95 -23.07 -50.58
C VAL A 158 -12.73 -23.93 -50.98
N ARG A 159 -12.99 -24.99 -51.76
CA ARG A 159 -12.09 -25.98 -52.43
C ARG A 159 -11.27 -25.29 -53.56
N ALA A 160 -10.24 -25.83 -54.25
CA ALA A 160 -9.68 -27.16 -54.52
C ALA A 160 -8.22 -27.00 -55.04
N GLY A 161 -7.40 -28.06 -55.05
CA GLY A 161 -6.19 -28.13 -55.88
C GLY A 161 -5.06 -28.98 -55.29
N GLU A 162 -4.78 -30.12 -55.90
CA GLU A 162 -3.83 -31.18 -55.51
C GLU A 162 -2.34 -30.77 -55.55
N SER A 163 -1.51 -31.38 -54.69
CA SER A 163 -0.46 -32.33 -55.14
C SER A 163 0.26 -32.96 -53.94
N LEU A 164 0.24 -34.29 -53.93
CA LEU A 164 1.09 -35.15 -53.11
C LEU A 164 2.55 -35.02 -53.59
N ALA A 165 3.46 -34.75 -52.66
CA ALA A 165 4.88 -35.08 -52.83
C ALA A 165 5.46 -35.51 -51.49
N GLU A 166 5.44 -36.81 -51.32
CA GLU A 166 6.21 -37.65 -50.41
C GLU A 166 7.71 -37.29 -50.39
N LYS A 167 8.28 -37.12 -49.19
CA LYS A 167 9.71 -37.36 -48.92
C LYS A 167 9.92 -37.67 -47.44
N ASP A 168 9.63 -38.93 -47.14
CA ASP A 168 10.55 -39.92 -46.61
C ASP A 168 11.82 -39.48 -45.83
N ARG A 169 12.11 -40.30 -44.80
CA ARG A 169 13.37 -40.54 -44.06
C ARG A 169 13.66 -39.73 -42.79
N ALA A 170 13.40 -40.41 -41.66
CA ALA A 170 14.40 -41.04 -40.77
C ALA A 170 15.53 -40.13 -40.22
N LYS A 171 16.05 -40.23 -39.00
CA LYS A 171 15.97 -41.15 -37.85
C LYS A 171 16.97 -40.56 -36.83
N HIS A 172 16.76 -40.81 -35.54
CA HIS A 172 17.80 -40.89 -34.48
C HIS A 172 18.53 -39.58 -34.10
N ARG A 173 18.91 -39.32 -32.85
CA ARG A 173 19.08 -40.18 -31.67
C ARG A 173 19.13 -39.30 -30.41
N HIS A 174 18.49 -39.75 -29.34
CA HIS A 174 18.86 -39.44 -27.95
C HIS A 174 20.26 -39.99 -27.62
N LYS A 175 20.99 -39.29 -26.75
CA LYS A 175 21.96 -39.79 -25.76
C LYS A 175 22.05 -38.69 -24.67
N HIS A 176 21.41 -38.85 -23.52
CA HIS A 176 21.84 -39.54 -22.27
C HIS A 176 23.12 -39.00 -21.63
N ASP A 177 22.94 -38.59 -20.38
CA ASP A 177 23.90 -38.23 -19.34
C ASP A 177 25.01 -39.27 -19.13
N ALA A 178 26.17 -38.75 -18.72
CA ALA A 178 27.00 -39.24 -17.62
C ALA A 178 27.92 -38.10 -17.15
#